data_AF-A0A9E5R5C8-F1
#
_entry.id   AF-A0A9E5R5C8-F1
#
_cell.length_a   1.000
_cell.length_b   1.000
_cell.length_c   1.000
_cell.angle_alpha   90.00
_cell.angle_beta   90.00
_cell.angle_gamma   90.00
#
_symmetry.space_group_name_H-M   'P 1'
#
loop_
_entity.id
_entity.type
_entity.pdbx_description
1 polymer ?
#
loop_
_entity_poly.entity_id
_entity_poly.type
_entity_poly.pdbx_seq_one_letter_code
_entity_poly.pdbx_strand_id
1 'polypeptide(L)'
;MKNYLLIGFCLLLALAPLAAQSRKTLGIYNQARLDFTQKRYVAAMAGFQQVVNASDANSLMQQARFFYALSAFKNQEPERAYEALLDLRNRFPDWAHIAEVDYTLAEIDFQRNNTVAALGQLPKPWPKVPSRPRPTR
;
A
#
# COMPACT_ATOMS: atom_id res chain seq x y z
N MET A 1 -52.67 -8.58 -2.42
CA MET A 1 -51.62 -8.27 -3.42
C MET A 1 -51.03 -6.85 -3.28
N LYS A 2 -51.06 -6.23 -2.09
CA LYS A 2 -50.67 -4.80 -1.89
C LYS A 2 -49.38 -4.62 -1.09
N ASN A 3 -48.82 -5.70 -0.53
CA ASN A 3 -47.65 -5.64 0.36
C ASN A 3 -46.31 -5.88 -0.37
N TYR A 4 -46.34 -6.44 -1.59
CA TYR A 4 -45.13 -6.71 -2.38
C TYR A 4 -44.50 -5.44 -2.98
N LEU A 5 -45.30 -4.39 -3.20
CA LEU A 5 -44.84 -3.08 -3.67
C LEU A 5 -44.01 -2.32 -2.62
N LEU A 6 -44.35 -2.47 -1.32
CA LEU A 6 -43.59 -1.90 -0.21
C LEU A 6 -42.26 -2.63 0.04
N ILE A 7 -42.23 -3.95 -0.13
CA ILE A 7 -41.03 -4.77 0.06
C ILE A 7 -40.01 -4.51 -1.06
N GLY A 8 -40.47 -4.35 -2.31
CA GLY A 8 -39.59 -4.00 -3.44
C GLY A 8 -38.94 -2.62 -3.32
N PHE A 9 -39.63 -1.64 -2.71
CA PHE A 9 -39.10 -0.30 -2.50
C PHE A 9 -38.05 -0.24 -1.38
N CYS A 10 -38.21 -1.01 -0.30
CA CYS A 10 -37.19 -1.14 0.75
C CYS A 10 -35.91 -1.84 0.27
N LEU A 11 -36.01 -2.80 -0.66
CA LEU A 11 -34.86 -3.51 -1.22
C LEU A 11 -33.99 -2.61 -2.13
N LEU A 12 -34.58 -1.60 -2.77
CA LEU A 12 -33.86 -0.62 -3.61
C LEU A 12 -33.09 0.42 -2.80
N LEU A 13 -33.54 0.77 -1.59
CA LEU A 13 -32.85 1.72 -0.70
C LEU A 13 -31.64 1.11 0.03
N ALA A 14 -31.56 -0.22 0.12
CA ALA A 14 -30.49 -0.93 0.83
C ALA A 14 -29.15 -0.98 0.06
N LEU A 15 -29.11 -0.65 -1.24
CA LEU A 15 -27.87 -0.65 -2.04
C LEU A 15 -27.09 0.68 -2.05
N ALA A 16 -27.67 1.77 -1.56
CA ALA A 16 -27.01 3.08 -1.51
C ALA A 16 -25.73 3.18 -0.62
N PRO A 17 -25.60 2.48 0.54
CA PRO A 17 -24.50 2.74 1.47
C PRO A 17 -23.11 2.31 0.96
N LEU A 18 -23.04 1.31 0.07
CA LEU A 18 -21.77 0.84 -0.50
C LEU A 18 -21.10 1.90 -1.41
N ALA A 19 -21.90 2.61 -2.21
CA ALA A 19 -21.40 3.64 -3.11
C ALA A 19 -20.84 4.86 -2.34
N ALA A 20 -21.51 5.28 -1.26
CA ALA A 20 -21.07 6.40 -0.44
C ALA A 20 -19.76 6.11 0.30
N GLN A 21 -19.60 4.89 0.82
CA GLN A 21 -18.38 4.46 1.52
C GLN A 21 -17.17 4.49 0.58
N SER A 22 -17.30 3.99 -0.65
CA SER A 22 -16.20 3.97 -1.63
C SER A 22 -15.68 5.38 -1.97
N ARG A 23 -16.57 6.37 -2.12
CA ARG A 23 -16.20 7.76 -2.43
C ARG A 23 -15.46 8.42 -1.27
N LYS A 24 -15.91 8.18 -0.04
CA LYS A 24 -15.24 8.69 1.17
C LYS A 24 -13.82 8.12 1.30
N THR A 25 -13.67 6.81 1.13
CA THR A 25 -12.36 6.13 1.21
C THR A 25 -11.39 6.65 0.16
N LEU A 26 -11.85 6.88 -1.08
CA LEU A 26 -11.02 7.47 -2.14
C LEU A 26 -10.56 8.90 -1.78
N GLY A 27 -11.43 9.71 -1.18
CA GLY A 27 -11.07 11.04 -0.70
C GLY A 27 -9.96 11.02 0.35
N ILE A 28 -10.07 10.10 1.32
CA ILE A 28 -9.04 9.90 2.37
C ILE A 28 -7.72 9.44 1.74
N TYR A 29 -7.77 8.50 0.79
CA TYR A 29 -6.58 8.04 0.08
C TYR A 29 -5.87 9.18 -0.66
N ASN A 30 -6.62 10.01 -1.39
CA ASN A 30 -6.05 11.14 -2.12
C ASN A 30 -5.41 12.17 -1.17
N GLN A 31 -6.06 12.44 -0.04
CA GLN A 31 -5.48 13.32 0.98
C GLN A 31 -4.19 12.74 1.57
N ALA A 32 -4.17 11.45 1.92
CA ALA A 32 -2.99 10.78 2.43
C ALA A 32 -1.83 10.78 1.41
N ARG A 33 -2.13 10.65 0.11
CA ARG A 33 -1.16 10.80 -0.98
C ARG A 33 -0.60 12.22 -1.04
N LEU A 34 -1.44 13.25 -0.88
CA LEU A 34 -0.98 14.63 -0.81
C LEU A 34 -0.06 14.83 0.41
N ASP A 35 -0.45 14.34 1.58
CA ASP A 35 0.38 14.39 2.79
C ASP A 35 1.74 13.71 2.59
N PHE A 36 1.77 12.55 1.94
CA PHE A 36 3.00 11.84 1.57
C PHE A 36 3.90 12.70 0.68
N THR A 37 3.35 13.26 -0.40
CA THR A 37 4.13 14.12 -1.33
C THR A 37 4.64 15.40 -0.67
N GLN A 38 3.92 15.91 0.34
CA GLN A 38 4.28 17.09 1.11
C GLN A 38 5.17 16.75 2.33
N LYS A 39 5.70 15.51 2.39
CA LYS A 39 6.58 15.00 3.45
C LYS A 39 5.96 14.99 4.85
N ARG A 40 4.63 15.09 4.95
CA ARG A 40 3.88 14.94 6.21
C ARG A 40 3.62 13.46 6.49
N TYR A 41 4.69 12.70 6.70
CA TYR A 41 4.61 11.23 6.73
C TYR A 41 3.72 10.69 7.84
N VAL A 42 3.72 11.30 9.04
CA VAL A 42 2.82 10.89 10.14
C VAL A 42 1.34 11.05 9.75
N ALA A 43 0.98 12.17 9.11
CA ALA A 43 -0.39 12.39 8.63
C ALA A 43 -0.76 11.43 7.49
N ALA A 44 0.18 11.19 6.58
CA ALA A 44 0.02 10.22 5.49
C ALA A 44 -0.25 8.81 6.04
N MET A 45 0.53 8.36 7.03
CA MET A 45 0.32 7.07 7.68
C MET A 45 -1.07 6.96 8.31
N ALA A 46 -1.52 7.99 9.04
CA ALA A 46 -2.84 8.01 9.64
C ALA A 46 -3.96 7.90 8.58
N GLY A 47 -3.82 8.63 7.46
CA GLY A 47 -4.77 8.58 6.35
C GLY A 47 -4.79 7.23 5.65
N PHE A 48 -3.62 6.66 5.34
CA PHE A 48 -3.55 5.33 4.73
C PHE A 48 -4.10 4.23 5.65
N GLN A 49 -3.85 4.30 6.96
CA GLN A 49 -4.42 3.35 7.91
C GLN A 49 -5.95 3.36 7.90
N GLN A 50 -6.56 4.55 7.79
CA GLN A 50 -8.02 4.66 7.66
C GLN A 50 -8.51 3.99 6.38
N VAL A 51 -7.80 4.15 5.26
CA VAL A 51 -8.13 3.46 4.00
C VAL A 51 -8.04 1.95 4.16
N VAL A 52 -7.00 1.44 4.82
CA VAL A 52 -6.84 0.00 5.08
C VAL A 52 -7.98 -0.54 5.93
N ASN A 53 -8.43 0.20 6.95
CA ASN A 53 -9.51 -0.23 7.84
C ASN A 53 -10.90 -0.13 7.19
N ALA A 54 -11.08 0.74 6.20
CA ALA A 54 -12.38 1.03 5.59
C ALA A 54 -12.68 0.17 4.35
N SER A 55 -11.74 -0.66 3.91
CA SER A 55 -11.70 -1.22 2.57
C SER A 55 -11.41 -2.71 2.60
N ASP A 56 -12.44 -3.53 2.43
CA ASP A 56 -12.28 -4.98 2.37
C ASP A 56 -11.64 -5.38 1.02
N ALA A 57 -10.43 -5.91 1.09
CA ALA A 57 -9.73 -6.67 0.04
C ALA A 57 -9.65 -6.07 -1.39
N ASN A 58 -9.82 -4.75 -1.57
CA ASN A 58 -9.73 -4.13 -2.89
C ASN A 58 -8.34 -3.59 -3.24
N SER A 59 -8.15 -3.21 -4.51
CA SER A 59 -6.89 -2.68 -5.04
C SER A 59 -6.39 -1.42 -4.32
N LEU A 60 -7.29 -0.64 -3.72
CA LEU A 60 -6.94 0.57 -2.97
C LEU A 60 -6.31 0.23 -1.62
N MET A 61 -6.77 -0.83 -0.96
CA MET A 61 -6.20 -1.31 0.30
C MET A 61 -4.74 -1.74 0.14
N GLN A 62 -4.41 -2.50 -0.92
CA GLN A 62 -3.03 -2.93 -1.19
C GLN A 62 -2.10 -1.74 -1.41
N GLN A 63 -2.53 -0.77 -2.22
CA GLN A 63 -1.80 0.48 -2.43
C GLN A 63 -1.66 1.29 -1.13
N ALA A 64 -2.72 1.40 -0.33
CA ALA A 64 -2.67 2.10 0.95
C ALA A 64 -1.71 1.44 1.95
N ARG A 65 -1.70 0.10 2.03
CA ARG A 65 -0.72 -0.66 2.84
C ARG A 65 0.72 -0.36 2.41
N PHE A 66 0.97 -0.33 1.10
CA PHE A 66 2.30 -0.01 0.56
C PHE A 66 2.71 1.44 0.91
N PHE A 67 1.83 2.42 0.67
CA PHE A 67 2.14 3.81 0.98
C PHE A 67 2.22 4.10 2.48
N TYR A 68 1.49 3.38 3.31
CA TYR A 68 1.67 3.42 4.76
C TYR A 68 3.10 3.00 5.13
N ALA A 69 3.59 1.88 4.59
CA ALA A 69 4.94 1.42 4.88
C ALA A 69 6.02 2.35 4.34
N LEU A 70 5.85 2.88 3.12
CA LEU A 70 6.74 3.91 2.59
C LEU A 70 6.76 5.18 3.45
N SER A 71 5.61 5.60 3.97
CA SER A 71 5.52 6.75 4.87
C SER A 71 6.28 6.48 6.17
N ALA A 72 6.12 5.30 6.77
CA ALA A 72 6.88 4.89 7.95
C ALA A 72 8.40 4.92 7.67
N PHE A 73 8.81 4.38 6.54
CA PHE A 73 10.22 4.34 6.15
C PHE A 73 10.80 5.75 6.00
N LYS A 74 10.08 6.65 5.31
CA LYS A 74 10.49 8.06 5.16
C LYS A 74 10.39 8.86 6.46
N ASN A 75 9.61 8.40 7.44
CA ASN A 75 9.55 8.95 8.80
C ASN A 75 10.63 8.40 9.74
N GLN A 76 11.66 7.70 9.22
CA GLN A 76 12.72 7.09 10.02
C GLN A 76 12.22 5.98 10.97
N GLU A 77 11.14 5.30 10.61
CA GLU A 77 10.61 4.12 11.32
C GLU A 77 10.83 2.83 10.48
N PRO A 78 12.10 2.41 10.24
CA PRO A 78 12.38 1.30 9.32
C PRO A 78 11.83 -0.05 9.82
N GLU A 79 11.75 -0.29 11.13
CA GLU A 79 11.18 -1.52 11.69
C GLU A 79 9.70 -1.67 11.36
N ARG A 80 8.94 -0.59 11.61
CA ARG A 80 7.52 -0.54 11.29
C ARG A 80 7.26 -0.68 9.78
N ALA A 81 8.10 -0.05 8.96
CA ALA A 81 8.01 -0.18 7.51
C ALA A 81 8.26 -1.63 7.06
N TYR A 82 9.30 -2.27 7.61
CA TYR A 82 9.65 -3.65 7.29
C TYR A 82 8.52 -4.63 7.65
N GLU A 83 7.99 -4.54 8.86
CA GLU A 83 6.87 -5.39 9.30
C GLU A 83 5.64 -5.19 8.41
N ALA A 84 5.30 -3.95 8.06
CA ALA A 84 4.16 -3.64 7.21
C ALA A 84 4.34 -4.17 5.78
N LEU A 85 5.53 -4.06 5.20
CA LEU A 85 5.84 -4.61 3.88
C LEU A 85 5.85 -6.14 3.88
N LEU A 86 6.36 -6.75 4.95
CA LEU A 86 6.37 -8.20 5.11
C LEU A 86 4.94 -8.76 5.20
N ASP A 87 4.07 -8.12 5.99
CA ASP A 87 2.65 -8.48 6.08
C ASP A 87 1.95 -8.30 4.72
N LEU A 88 2.21 -7.19 4.02
CA LEU A 88 1.67 -6.95 2.68
C LEU A 88 2.10 -8.04 1.69
N ARG A 89 3.39 -8.40 1.67
CA ARG A 89 3.90 -9.45 0.79
C ARG A 89 3.28 -10.81 1.09
N ASN A 90 3.20 -11.17 2.36
CA ASN A 90 2.66 -12.47 2.77
C ASN A 90 1.16 -12.60 2.47
N ARG A 91 0.39 -11.51 2.56
CA ARG A 91 -1.06 -11.52 2.28
C ARG A 91 -1.39 -11.40 0.79
N PHE A 92 -0.56 -10.71 0.02
CA PHE A 92 -0.82 -10.41 -1.39
C PHE A 92 0.40 -10.76 -2.27
N PRO A 93 0.84 -12.03 -2.30
CA PRO A 93 2.02 -12.44 -3.06
C PRO A 93 1.86 -12.23 -4.57
N ASP A 94 0.62 -12.28 -5.09
CA ASP A 94 0.31 -12.09 -6.51
C ASP A 94 -0.02 -10.64 -6.87
N TRP A 95 0.24 -9.69 -5.96
CA TRP A 95 -0.02 -8.28 -6.25
C TRP A 95 0.89 -7.78 -7.38
N ALA A 96 0.32 -7.03 -8.34
CA ALA A 96 1.06 -6.54 -9.51
C ALA A 96 2.30 -5.71 -9.17
N HIS A 97 2.38 -5.17 -7.95
CA HIS A 97 3.50 -4.36 -7.45
C HIS A 97 4.32 -5.06 -6.36
N ILE A 98 4.30 -6.40 -6.31
CA ILE A 98 5.06 -7.15 -5.30
C ILE A 98 6.58 -6.94 -5.44
N ALA A 99 7.06 -6.71 -6.67
CA ALA A 99 8.46 -6.40 -6.92
C ALA A 99 8.89 -5.10 -6.20
N GLU A 100 8.05 -4.06 -6.22
CA GLU A 100 8.30 -2.81 -5.50
C GLU A 100 8.33 -3.01 -3.98
N VAL A 101 7.51 -3.92 -3.45
CA VAL A 101 7.56 -4.32 -2.03
C VAL A 101 8.90 -4.98 -1.70
N ASP A 102 9.35 -5.91 -2.54
CA ASP A 102 10.60 -6.63 -2.41
C ASP A 102 11.83 -5.71 -2.49
N TYR A 103 11.85 -4.76 -3.45
CA TYR A 103 12.89 -3.73 -3.50
C TYR A 103 12.92 -2.87 -2.25
N THR A 104 11.76 -2.48 -1.73
CA THR A 104 11.69 -1.63 -0.54
C THR A 104 12.17 -2.36 0.71
N LEU A 105 11.81 -3.63 0.87
CA LEU A 105 12.36 -4.49 1.92
C LEU A 105 13.89 -4.56 1.80
N ALA A 106 14.41 -4.77 0.59
CA ALA A 106 15.85 -4.88 0.37
C ALA A 106 16.58 -3.57 0.71
N GLU A 107 16.00 -2.42 0.37
CA GLU A 107 16.52 -1.10 0.75
C GLU A 107 16.61 -0.95 2.27
N ILE A 108 15.57 -1.39 3.00
CA ILE A 108 15.56 -1.36 4.46
C ILE A 108 16.67 -2.28 5.02
N ASP A 109 16.84 -3.49 4.49
CA ASP A 109 17.88 -4.41 4.95
C ASP A 109 19.29 -3.91 4.63
N PHE A 110 19.50 -3.26 3.48
CA PHE A 110 20.76 -2.58 3.18
C PHE A 110 21.07 -1.48 4.21
N GLN A 111 20.08 -0.66 4.58
CA GLN A 111 20.27 0.39 5.60
C GLN A 111 20.62 -0.19 6.98
N ARG A 112 20.19 -1.43 7.27
CA ARG A 112 20.51 -2.16 8.50
C ARG A 112 21.84 -2.92 8.46
N ASN A 113 22.61 -2.79 7.38
CA ASN A 113 23.81 -3.58 7.09
C ASN A 113 23.55 -5.10 6.96
N ASN A 114 22.30 -5.52 6.77
CA ASN A 114 21.94 -6.93 6.57
C ASN A 114 22.02 -7.29 5.08
N THR A 115 23.22 -7.22 4.52
CA THR A 115 23.47 -7.39 3.07
C THR A 115 22.97 -8.73 2.53
N VAL A 116 23.10 -9.81 3.31
CA VAL A 116 22.65 -11.15 2.89
C VAL A 116 21.13 -11.19 2.77
N ALA A 117 20.40 -10.64 3.75
CA ALA A 117 18.94 -10.58 3.68
C ALA A 117 18.46 -9.64 2.56
N ALA A 118 19.11 -8.50 2.38
CA ALA A 118 18.82 -7.56 1.29
C ALA A 118 18.93 -8.22 -0.09
N LEU A 119 20.02 -8.97 -0.34
CA LEU A 119 20.19 -9.73 -1.58
C LEU A 119 19.16 -10.85 -1.73
N GLY A 120 18.72 -11.46 -0.63
CA GLY A 120 17.69 -12.49 -0.63
C GLY A 120 16.29 -11.98 -1.00
N GLN A 121 16.01 -10.71 -0.75
CA GLN A 121 14.70 -10.10 -1.02
C GLN A 121 14.54 -9.60 -2.44
N LEU A 122 15.62 -9.37 -3.17
CA LEU A 122 15.54 -8.77 -4.50
C LEU A 122 14.84 -9.71 -5.50
N PRO A 123 13.89 -9.18 -6.31
CA PRO A 123 13.11 -9.99 -7.22
C PRO A 123 14.00 -10.61 -8.29
N LYS A 124 13.68 -11.86 -8.65
CA LYS A 124 14.37 -12.62 -9.71
C LYS A 124 13.47 -12.72 -10.95
N PRO A 125 14.00 -12.57 -12.17
CA PRO A 125 15.40 -12.28 -12.52
C PRO A 125 15.78 -10.84 -12.14
N TRP A 126 17.05 -10.67 -11.76
CA TRP A 126 17.60 -9.36 -11.42
C TRP A 126 17.32 -8.33 -12.52
N PRO A 127 16.89 -7.11 -12.17
CA PRO A 127 16.76 -6.04 -13.16
C PRO A 127 18.11 -5.87 -13.84
N LYS A 128 18.13 -5.68 -15.17
CA LYS A 128 19.37 -5.41 -15.89
C LYS A 128 19.95 -4.11 -15.36
N VAL A 129 20.94 -4.21 -14.48
CA VAL A 129 21.68 -3.04 -13.98
C VAL A 129 22.31 -2.37 -15.21
N PRO A 130 22.01 -1.11 -15.52
CA PRO A 130 22.70 -0.40 -16.58
C PRO A 130 24.20 -0.48 -16.27
N SER A 131 24.98 -1.04 -17.19
CA SER A 131 26.44 -1.17 -17.01
C SER A 131 27.01 0.21 -16.69
N ARG A 132 27.60 0.38 -15.50
CA ARG A 132 28.31 1.63 -15.19
C ARG A 132 29.40 1.81 -16.24
N PRO A 133 29.54 2.98 -16.87
CA PRO A 133 30.63 3.23 -17.80
C PRO A 133 31.95 2.95 -17.09
N ARG A 134 32.81 2.16 -17.75
CA ARG A 134 34.13 1.79 -17.24
C ARG A 134 34.92 3.09 -17.01
N PRO A 135 35.59 3.31 -15.87
CA PRO A 135 36.41 4.50 -15.69
C PRO A 135 37.48 4.50 -16.79
N THR A 136 37.51 5.56 -17.60
CA THR A 136 38.62 5.80 -18.52
C THR A 136 39.85 6.09 -17.66
N ARG A 137 40.88 5.26 -17.84
CA ARG A 137 42.17 5.36 -17.15
C ARG A 137 42.89 6.66 -17.49
#